data_AF-W6K9F3-F1
#
_entry.id   AF-W6K9F3-F1
#
_cell.length_a   1.000
_cell.length_b   1.000
_cell.length_c   1.000
_cell.angle_alpha   90.00
_cell.angle_beta   90.00
_cell.angle_gamma   90.00
#
_symmetry.space_group_name_H-M   'P 1'
#
loop_
_entity.id
_entity.type
_entity.pdbx_description
1 polymer ?
#
loop_
_entity_poly.entity_id
_entity_poly.type
_entity_poly.pdbx_seq_one_letter_code
_entity_poly.pdbx_strand_id
1 'polypeptide(L)'
;MMSRAYMVGGHADPLGARDRVTAWFKQTYPGKVDLSGGARAVGQAFAFPESRRELDETLARRAAGQLLQDHGRHGDTLLAHITEQEAMLLHLATDGGSINPMTGLLEFWEDRDDNDTLGGTSGQSAGASVSDTGDVAGNLHSGDDQAGDDWADGGQDPSAFDGFDTGNPDEDETDWNESWGGGGDNKPSTTSDWEYRGKPHIGPPGIGDPDDHGLPGGDGKRSKDYHNMMAEQQQRDRQRQEDQQQAEERRRHAQEEQKIEKKKGGLKNKLAAAQNNARALQSKIEELNQKIDKQAGVARLRTHNQKMTVAAMQIALMKVWAQRS
;
A
#
# COMPACT_ATOMS: atom_id res chain seq x y z
N MET A 1 2.63 -51.96 40.09
CA MET A 1 3.04 -52.52 38.79
C MET A 1 2.17 -51.90 37.72
N MET A 2 2.72 -50.97 36.94
CA MET A 2 2.62 -50.83 35.48
C MET A 2 2.96 -49.40 35.08
N SER A 3 3.74 -49.30 34.01
CA SER A 3 4.81 -48.33 33.82
C SER A 3 4.40 -47.12 32.97
N ARG A 4 5.01 -45.97 33.29
CA ARG A 4 5.17 -44.82 32.39
C ARG A 4 5.93 -45.23 31.12
N ALA A 5 5.41 -44.84 29.96
CA ALA A 5 6.14 -44.87 28.69
C ALA A 5 6.08 -43.50 28.01
N TYR A 6 7.19 -42.78 28.14
CA TYR A 6 7.84 -41.84 27.22
C TYR A 6 7.05 -41.30 26.01
N MET A 7 6.73 -40.00 26.04
CA MET A 7 6.66 -39.13 24.87
C MET A 7 8.02 -38.42 24.75
N VAL A 8 8.84 -38.86 23.80
CA VAL A 8 10.16 -38.31 23.48
C VAL A 8 10.15 -37.84 22.03
N GLY A 9 10.55 -36.59 21.81
CA GLY A 9 11.16 -36.14 20.56
C GLY A 9 10.22 -35.57 19.50
N GLY A 10 9.84 -34.30 19.65
CA GLY A 10 9.30 -33.48 18.55
C GLY A 10 10.41 -33.08 17.57
N HIS A 11 10.71 -33.95 16.61
CA HIS A 11 11.31 -33.53 15.34
C HIS A 11 10.18 -33.45 14.31
N ALA A 12 9.82 -32.22 13.92
CA ALA A 12 8.93 -31.99 12.80
C ALA A 12 9.65 -32.43 11.52
N ASP A 13 9.33 -33.64 11.06
CA ASP A 13 9.84 -34.22 9.83
C ASP A 13 9.24 -33.41 8.64
N PRO A 14 10.03 -32.58 7.92
CA PRO A 14 9.49 -31.68 6.89
C PRO A 14 8.99 -32.44 5.65
N LEU A 15 9.27 -33.74 5.57
CA LEU A 15 8.75 -34.64 4.54
C LEU A 15 7.29 -35.06 4.79
N GLY A 16 6.78 -34.90 6.02
CA GLY A 16 5.43 -35.35 6.40
C GLY A 16 4.29 -34.49 5.83
N ALA A 17 4.50 -33.20 5.54
CA ALA A 17 3.43 -32.34 5.02
C ALA A 17 3.02 -32.73 3.59
N ARG A 18 4.00 -33.08 2.76
CA ARG A 18 3.78 -33.46 1.36
C ARG A 18 3.08 -34.81 1.24
N ASP A 19 3.42 -35.75 2.12
CA ASP A 19 2.79 -37.07 2.16
C ASP A 19 1.35 -37.00 2.69
N ARG A 20 1.05 -36.10 3.63
CA ARG A 20 -0.33 -35.88 4.11
C ARG A 20 -1.25 -35.31 3.03
N VAL A 21 -0.77 -34.34 2.24
CA VAL A 21 -1.54 -33.77 1.11
C VAL A 21 -1.78 -34.84 0.04
N THR A 22 -0.77 -35.65 -0.25
CA THR A 22 -0.88 -36.74 -1.23
C THR A 22 -1.82 -37.85 -0.74
N ALA A 23 -1.80 -38.16 0.56
CA ALA A 23 -2.71 -39.12 1.17
C ALA A 23 -4.15 -38.63 1.17
N TRP A 24 -4.39 -37.35 1.52
CA TRP A 24 -5.71 -36.73 1.42
C TRP A 24 -6.23 -36.76 -0.02
N PHE A 25 -5.42 -36.38 -1.00
CA PHE A 25 -5.82 -36.37 -2.41
C PHE A 25 -6.20 -37.78 -2.94
N LYS A 26 -5.46 -38.82 -2.53
CA LYS A 26 -5.79 -40.22 -2.86
C LYS A 26 -7.08 -40.70 -2.20
N GLN A 27 -7.38 -40.20 -1.00
CA GLN A 27 -8.60 -40.54 -0.26
C GLN A 27 -9.84 -39.85 -0.86
N THR A 28 -9.71 -38.62 -1.35
CA THR A 28 -10.83 -37.84 -1.93
C THR A 28 -11.16 -38.27 -3.36
N TYR A 29 -10.19 -38.82 -4.11
CA TYR A 29 -10.38 -39.25 -5.51
C TYR A 29 -9.92 -40.69 -5.77
N PRO A 30 -10.60 -41.70 -5.19
CA PRO A 30 -10.28 -43.10 -5.44
C PRO A 30 -10.67 -43.46 -6.89
N GLY A 31 -9.69 -43.55 -7.80
CA GLY A 31 -9.87 -44.33 -9.03
C GLY A 31 -9.35 -43.80 -10.37
N LYS A 32 -8.56 -42.72 -10.47
CA LYS A 32 -8.13 -42.23 -11.81
C LYS A 32 -6.69 -41.72 -11.98
N VAL A 33 -5.74 -42.02 -11.09
CA VAL A 33 -4.35 -41.60 -11.33
C VAL A 33 -3.38 -42.75 -11.14
N ASP A 34 -3.22 -43.56 -12.18
CA ASP A 34 -2.12 -44.49 -12.31
C ASP A 34 -0.89 -43.70 -12.82
N LEU A 35 -0.14 -43.11 -11.89
CA LEU A 35 1.07 -42.31 -12.17
C LEU A 35 2.28 -43.16 -12.59
N SER A 36 2.10 -44.47 -12.77
CA SER A 36 3.19 -45.41 -13.07
C SER A 36 3.56 -45.47 -14.57
N GLY A 37 2.74 -44.91 -15.47
CA GLY A 37 2.80 -45.21 -16.91
C GLY A 37 3.36 -44.16 -17.88
N GLY A 38 3.90 -43.01 -17.45
CA GLY A 38 4.13 -41.89 -18.40
C GLY A 38 5.27 -40.92 -18.13
N ALA A 39 6.21 -41.20 -17.22
CA ALA A 39 7.24 -40.23 -16.83
C ALA A 39 8.47 -40.12 -17.77
N ARG A 40 8.35 -40.47 -19.05
CA ARG A 40 9.47 -40.38 -20.02
C ARG A 40 8.99 -40.02 -21.43
N ALA A 41 8.57 -38.77 -21.67
CA ALA A 41 8.69 -38.08 -22.98
C ALA A 41 7.90 -36.75 -23.06
N VAL A 42 8.07 -35.82 -22.11
CA VAL A 42 7.79 -34.38 -22.37
C VAL A 42 8.75 -33.53 -21.51
N GLY A 43 10.05 -33.72 -21.71
CA GLY A 43 11.08 -32.89 -21.11
C GLY A 43 11.65 -31.94 -22.14
N GLN A 44 11.01 -30.77 -22.32
CA GLN A 44 11.57 -29.51 -22.86
C GLN A 44 10.44 -28.64 -23.42
N ALA A 45 9.70 -27.96 -22.55
CA ALA A 45 8.99 -26.73 -22.90
C ALA A 45 8.41 -26.12 -21.62
N PHE A 46 8.99 -25.00 -21.18
CA PHE A 46 8.47 -24.09 -20.16
C PHE A 46 8.50 -24.57 -18.70
N ALA A 47 9.73 -24.73 -18.17
CA ALA A 47 9.97 -24.78 -16.73
C ALA A 47 10.75 -23.52 -16.31
N PHE A 48 10.04 -22.45 -15.96
CA PHE A 48 10.53 -21.53 -14.94
C PHE A 48 9.86 -21.98 -13.63
N PRO A 49 10.59 -22.57 -12.68
CA PRO A 49 10.00 -23.03 -11.42
C PRO A 49 9.48 -21.88 -10.53
N GLU A 50 9.93 -20.64 -10.78
CA GLU A 50 9.50 -19.45 -10.03
C GLU A 50 8.06 -19.03 -10.35
N SER A 51 7.64 -19.10 -11.62
CA SER A 51 6.30 -18.65 -12.02
C SER A 51 5.16 -19.54 -11.49
N ARG A 52 5.44 -20.81 -11.17
CA ARG A 52 4.45 -21.69 -10.52
C ARG A 52 4.29 -21.38 -9.04
N ARG A 53 5.37 -21.02 -8.33
CA ARG A 53 5.29 -20.62 -6.92
C ARG A 53 4.48 -19.33 -6.76
N GLU A 54 4.71 -18.35 -7.63
CA GLU A 54 3.94 -17.09 -7.62
C GLU A 54 2.45 -17.30 -7.93
N LEU A 55 2.13 -18.20 -8.88
CA LEU A 55 0.75 -18.57 -9.18
C LEU A 55 0.09 -19.29 -8.00
N ASP A 56 0.79 -20.23 -7.36
CA ASP A 56 0.27 -20.95 -6.20
C ASP A 56 0.06 -20.01 -5.00
N GLU A 57 0.97 -19.07 -4.76
CA GLU A 57 0.84 -18.07 -3.69
C GLU A 57 -0.29 -17.07 -3.92
N THR A 58 -0.51 -16.63 -5.16
CA THR A 58 -1.61 -15.71 -5.50
C THR A 58 -2.97 -16.41 -5.39
N LEU A 59 -3.05 -17.67 -5.80
CA LEU A 59 -4.24 -18.52 -5.59
C LEU A 59 -4.49 -18.76 -4.10
N ALA A 60 -3.46 -19.09 -3.32
CA ALA A 60 -3.57 -19.29 -1.88
C ALA A 60 -4.02 -18.02 -1.15
N ARG A 61 -3.46 -16.85 -1.50
CA ARG A 61 -3.90 -15.55 -0.94
C ARG A 61 -5.35 -15.24 -1.28
N ARG A 62 -5.79 -15.53 -2.51
CA ARG A 62 -7.20 -15.32 -2.90
C ARG A 62 -8.13 -16.27 -2.14
N ALA A 63 -7.77 -17.54 -2.01
CA ALA A 63 -8.55 -18.52 -1.27
C ALA A 63 -8.64 -18.16 0.22
N ALA A 64 -7.53 -17.73 0.83
CA ALA A 64 -7.51 -17.24 2.20
C ALA A 64 -8.36 -15.97 2.36
N GLY A 65 -8.29 -15.04 1.41
CA GLY A 65 -9.13 -13.84 1.41
C GLY A 65 -10.62 -14.16 1.34
N GLN A 66 -11.03 -15.12 0.51
CA GLN A 66 -12.43 -15.57 0.44
C GLN A 66 -12.90 -16.20 1.76
N LEU A 67 -12.06 -17.06 2.35
CA LEU A 67 -12.38 -17.69 3.63
C LEU A 67 -12.50 -16.65 4.77
N LEU A 68 -11.66 -15.61 4.77
CA LEU A 68 -11.75 -14.52 5.74
C LEU A 68 -13.00 -13.66 5.54
N GLN A 69 -13.41 -13.41 4.29
CA GLN A 69 -14.65 -12.69 3.98
C GLN A 69 -15.88 -13.44 4.48
N ASP A 70 -15.91 -14.77 4.35
CA ASP A 70 -17.01 -15.60 4.84
C ASP A 70 -17.16 -15.57 6.39
N HIS A 71 -16.13 -15.12 7.11
CA HIS A 71 -16.12 -14.97 8.57
C HIS A 71 -16.41 -13.53 9.05
N GLY A 72 -16.68 -12.59 8.15
CA GLY A 72 -17.10 -11.22 8.51
C GLY A 72 -18.50 -11.22 9.14
N ARG A 73 -18.67 -10.53 10.28
CA ARG A 73 -19.94 -10.59 11.06
C ARG A 73 -21.12 -9.88 10.40
N HIS A 74 -20.86 -8.85 9.60
CA HIS A 74 -21.89 -7.97 9.03
C HIS A 74 -22.07 -8.14 7.51
N GLY A 75 -21.65 -9.29 6.97
CA GLY A 75 -21.75 -9.57 5.54
C GLY A 75 -20.69 -8.82 4.72
N ASP A 76 -19.46 -8.79 5.24
CA ASP A 76 -18.34 -8.07 4.63
C ASP A 76 -18.11 -8.54 3.19
N THR A 77 -18.22 -7.60 2.25
CA THR A 77 -18.10 -7.91 0.81
C THR A 77 -16.70 -7.64 0.28
N LEU A 78 -15.87 -6.90 1.03
CA LEU A 78 -14.59 -6.38 0.56
C LEU A 78 -13.52 -6.49 1.64
N LEU A 79 -12.44 -7.21 1.31
CA LEU A 79 -11.22 -7.27 2.11
C LEU A 79 -10.20 -6.33 1.46
N ALA A 80 -9.81 -5.27 2.16
CA ALA A 80 -8.83 -4.29 1.68
C ALA A 80 -7.55 -4.35 2.50
N HIS A 81 -6.42 -4.13 1.82
CA HIS A 81 -5.18 -3.79 2.50
C HIS A 81 -5.15 -2.27 2.67
N ILE A 82 -5.31 -1.81 3.91
CA ILE A 82 -5.28 -0.40 4.28
C ILE A 82 -3.97 -0.09 4.99
N THR A 83 -3.43 1.10 4.75
CA THR A 83 -2.28 1.63 5.50
C THR A 83 -2.71 2.04 6.91
N GLU A 84 -1.75 2.17 7.83
CA GLU A 84 -2.03 2.61 9.21
C GLU A 84 -2.69 4.01 9.24
N GLN A 85 -2.27 4.92 8.35
CA GLN A 85 -2.86 6.26 8.26
C GLN A 85 -4.31 6.21 7.77
N GLU A 86 -4.62 5.33 6.81
CA GLU A 86 -5.99 5.11 6.34
C GLU A 86 -6.85 4.44 7.40
N ALA A 87 -6.30 3.49 8.17
CA ALA A 87 -6.98 2.87 9.30
C ALA A 87 -7.33 3.90 10.38
N MET A 88 -6.42 4.83 10.69
CA MET A 88 -6.70 5.95 11.60
C MET A 88 -7.79 6.88 11.05
N LEU A 89 -7.76 7.20 9.76
CA LEU A 89 -8.78 8.05 9.14
C LEU A 89 -10.15 7.37 9.16
N LEU A 90 -10.21 6.07 8.84
CA LEU A 90 -11.44 5.28 8.92
C LEU A 90 -11.93 5.18 10.38
N HIS A 91 -11.04 4.98 11.34
CA HIS A 91 -11.38 4.97 12.77
C HIS A 91 -11.89 6.32 13.29
N LEU A 92 -11.46 7.44 12.71
CA LEU A 92 -11.98 8.78 13.05
C LEU A 92 -13.30 9.10 12.33
N ALA A 93 -13.49 8.56 11.12
CA ALA A 93 -14.67 8.81 10.29
C ALA A 93 -15.85 7.89 10.65
N THR A 94 -15.55 6.66 11.05
CA THR A 94 -16.50 5.71 11.65
C THR A 94 -16.41 5.85 13.18
N ASP A 95 -17.44 5.52 13.94
CA ASP A 95 -17.44 5.64 15.42
C ASP A 95 -16.61 4.53 16.10
N GLY A 96 -15.47 4.18 15.49
CA GLY A 96 -14.58 3.09 15.84
C GLY A 96 -14.81 1.82 15.04
N GLY A 97 -13.81 1.40 14.26
CA GLY A 97 -13.72 0.02 13.77
C GLY A 97 -13.61 -0.96 14.93
N SER A 98 -14.27 -2.12 14.82
CA SER A 98 -14.24 -3.18 15.85
C SER A 98 -13.34 -4.33 15.41
N ILE A 99 -12.69 -5.03 16.34
CA ILE A 99 -11.89 -6.22 16.00
C ILE A 99 -12.82 -7.44 15.92
N ASN A 100 -12.77 -8.17 14.80
CA ASN A 100 -13.49 -9.43 14.67
C ASN A 100 -12.89 -10.49 15.61
N PRO A 101 -13.65 -11.10 16.52
CA PRO A 101 -13.13 -12.12 17.44
C PRO A 101 -12.73 -13.43 16.75
N MET A 102 -13.26 -13.71 15.55
CA MET A 102 -12.99 -14.93 14.79
C MET A 102 -11.75 -14.79 13.91
N THR A 103 -11.53 -13.61 13.30
CA THR A 103 -10.43 -13.38 12.35
C THR A 103 -9.28 -12.55 12.91
N GLY A 104 -9.51 -11.78 13.99
CA GLY A 104 -8.55 -10.83 14.56
C GLY A 104 -8.32 -9.59 13.69
N LEU A 105 -9.08 -9.42 12.60
CA LEU A 105 -8.96 -8.29 11.68
C LEU A 105 -9.87 -7.13 12.12
N LEU A 106 -9.47 -5.92 11.73
CA LEU A 106 -10.26 -4.70 11.94
C LEU A 106 -11.43 -4.66 10.97
N GLU A 107 -12.65 -4.57 11.50
CA GLU A 107 -13.90 -4.47 10.75
C GLU A 107 -14.48 -3.06 10.86
N PHE A 108 -14.96 -2.54 9.74
CA PHE A 108 -15.72 -1.30 9.66
C PHE A 108 -17.07 -1.60 9.05
N TRP A 109 -18.14 -1.24 9.74
CA TRP A 109 -19.50 -1.35 9.25
C TRP A 109 -20.21 -0.05 9.55
N GLU A 110 -21.09 0.36 8.65
CA GLU A 110 -21.99 1.46 8.90
C GLU A 110 -23.13 0.89 9.74
N ASP A 111 -23.33 1.43 10.94
CA ASP A 111 -24.57 1.27 11.68
C ASP A 111 -25.70 1.71 10.75
N ARG A 112 -26.26 0.75 10.01
CA ARG A 112 -27.59 0.89 9.44
C ARG A 112 -28.52 0.80 10.62
N ASP A 113 -28.54 1.86 11.41
CA ASP A 113 -29.69 2.14 12.22
C ASP A 113 -30.86 2.11 11.25
N ASP A 114 -31.76 1.14 11.43
CA ASP A 114 -33.08 1.08 10.81
C ASP A 114 -33.92 2.26 11.35
N ASN A 115 -33.38 3.47 11.24
CA ASN A 115 -33.96 4.68 11.76
C ASN A 115 -34.87 5.28 10.71
N ASP A 116 -35.99 4.60 10.51
CA ASP A 116 -37.25 5.18 10.07
C ASP A 116 -37.80 6.23 11.08
N THR A 117 -37.05 6.64 12.11
CA THR A 117 -37.37 7.84 12.90
C THR A 117 -36.73 9.07 12.26
N LEU A 118 -37.29 9.44 11.10
CA LEU A 118 -37.34 10.80 10.60
C LEU A 118 -37.83 11.74 11.72
N GLY A 119 -36.93 12.29 12.54
CA GLY A 119 -37.37 13.23 13.57
C GLY A 119 -36.41 13.52 14.70
N GLY A 120 -35.20 14.01 14.40
CA GLY A 120 -34.51 14.97 15.26
C GLY A 120 -33.72 14.40 16.43
N THR A 121 -32.40 14.59 16.39
CA THR A 121 -31.53 15.12 17.47
C THR A 121 -30.06 14.76 17.16
N SER A 122 -29.56 15.14 15.98
CA SER A 122 -28.11 15.21 15.75
C SER A 122 -27.55 16.39 16.56
N GLY A 123 -27.13 16.11 17.80
CA GLY A 123 -26.53 17.13 18.66
C GLY A 123 -25.99 16.66 20.01
N GLN A 124 -25.91 15.37 20.30
CA GLN A 124 -25.35 14.88 21.56
C GLN A 124 -24.44 13.67 21.34
N SER A 125 -23.30 13.92 20.69
CA SER A 125 -22.12 13.07 20.89
C SER A 125 -21.41 13.49 22.17
N ALA A 126 -21.45 12.56 23.12
CA ALA A 126 -20.41 12.20 24.08
C ALA A 126 -19.25 13.20 24.30
N GLY A 127 -19.07 13.65 25.56
CA GLY A 127 -17.79 14.22 25.97
C GLY A 127 -17.77 15.21 27.13
N ALA A 128 -18.72 15.21 28.08
CA ALA A 128 -18.56 15.92 29.36
C ALA A 128 -19.48 15.34 30.43
N SER A 129 -19.06 14.24 31.06
CA SER A 129 -19.59 13.83 32.36
C SER A 129 -19.10 14.83 33.41
N VAL A 130 -19.73 16.01 33.48
CA VAL A 130 -19.60 16.87 34.65
C VAL A 130 -20.45 16.25 35.75
N SER A 131 -19.79 15.52 36.64
CA SER A 131 -20.36 15.13 37.93
C SER A 131 -20.48 16.38 38.79
N ASP A 132 -21.54 17.14 38.57
CA ASP A 132 -21.97 18.24 39.44
C ASP A 132 -23.37 17.93 39.98
N THR A 133 -23.43 17.06 41.00
CA THR A 133 -24.44 17.13 42.06
C THR A 133 -23.99 16.31 43.27
N GLY A 134 -22.89 16.74 43.88
CA GLY A 134 -22.67 16.49 45.30
C GLY A 134 -23.31 17.63 46.07
N ASP A 135 -24.50 17.41 46.64
CA ASP A 135 -24.85 17.88 47.98
C ASP A 135 -26.25 17.43 48.42
N VAL A 136 -26.24 16.41 49.30
CA VAL A 136 -26.98 16.34 50.58
C VAL A 136 -28.47 16.70 50.59
N ALA A 137 -29.33 15.67 50.63
CA ALA A 137 -30.32 15.48 51.70
C ALA A 137 -31.02 14.12 51.52
N GLY A 138 -31.11 13.36 52.60
CA GLY A 138 -31.45 11.95 52.56
C GLY A 138 -32.94 11.65 52.32
N ASN A 139 -33.19 10.42 51.87
CA ASN A 139 -34.29 9.57 52.33
C ASN A 139 -34.03 8.16 51.76
N LEU A 140 -33.51 7.21 52.54
CA LEU A 140 -34.32 6.17 53.19
C LEU A 140 -35.36 5.53 52.27
N HIS A 141 -34.98 4.46 51.57
CA HIS A 141 -35.77 3.23 51.66
C HIS A 141 -34.96 1.96 51.33
N SER A 142 -35.02 1.05 52.30
CA SER A 142 -34.51 -0.32 52.31
C SER A 142 -35.20 -1.22 51.28
N GLY A 143 -34.48 -2.29 50.94
CA GLY A 143 -34.88 -3.44 50.13
C GLY A 143 -33.64 -3.90 49.36
N ASP A 144 -32.74 -4.71 49.93
CA ASP A 144 -32.93 -6.17 50.11
C ASP A 144 -33.66 -6.72 48.87
N ASP A 145 -32.99 -7.35 47.90
CA ASP A 145 -32.35 -8.67 47.99
C ASP A 145 -31.20 -8.75 46.97
N GLN A 146 -29.97 -9.10 47.35
CA GLN A 146 -29.46 -10.49 47.42
C GLN A 146 -29.85 -11.40 46.24
N ALA A 147 -28.95 -11.49 45.25
CA ALA A 147 -28.43 -12.75 44.69
C ALA A 147 -27.31 -12.35 43.70
N GLY A 148 -26.05 -12.71 43.97
CA GLY A 148 -25.34 -13.75 43.20
C GLY A 148 -24.90 -13.17 41.84
N ASP A 149 -23.62 -12.93 41.56
CA ASP A 149 -22.60 -13.96 41.56
C ASP A 149 -21.19 -13.36 41.72
N ASP A 150 -20.50 -13.88 42.72
CA ASP A 150 -19.04 -13.85 42.83
C ASP A 150 -18.42 -14.66 41.69
N TRP A 151 -17.78 -14.00 40.73
CA TRP A 151 -16.65 -14.58 40.01
C TRP A 151 -15.46 -13.63 40.11
N ALA A 152 -14.66 -13.90 41.14
CA ALA A 152 -13.27 -13.53 41.20
C ALA A 152 -12.50 -14.15 40.02
N ASP A 153 -11.76 -13.34 39.28
CA ASP A 153 -10.41 -13.63 38.76
C ASP A 153 -9.93 -12.32 38.13
N GLY A 154 -8.98 -11.60 38.70
CA GLY A 154 -7.58 -11.94 38.47
C GLY A 154 -6.97 -10.85 37.59
N GLY A 155 -6.70 -9.70 38.22
CA GLY A 155 -5.86 -8.68 37.62
C GLY A 155 -4.48 -9.27 37.33
N GLN A 156 -4.16 -9.40 36.06
CA GLN A 156 -2.81 -9.54 35.56
C GLN A 156 -2.57 -8.46 34.50
N ASP A 157 -1.92 -7.42 34.99
CA ASP A 157 -1.15 -6.42 34.28
C ASP A 157 -0.10 -7.09 33.36
N PRO A 158 -0.06 -6.79 32.05
CA PRO A 158 1.09 -7.10 31.21
C PRO A 158 1.81 -5.82 30.77
N SER A 159 2.22 -4.96 31.69
CA SER A 159 3.26 -3.95 31.47
C SER A 159 4.68 -4.59 31.53
N ALA A 160 4.87 -5.68 30.77
CA ALA A 160 6.16 -6.35 30.63
C ALA A 160 6.29 -6.99 29.24
N PHE A 161 6.44 -6.16 28.22
CA PHE A 161 7.05 -6.57 26.95
C PHE A 161 8.10 -5.54 26.54
N ASP A 162 9.17 -5.50 27.34
CA ASP A 162 10.44 -4.87 26.96
C ASP A 162 11.16 -5.77 25.94
N GLY A 163 11.55 -5.18 24.82
CA GLY A 163 12.74 -5.60 24.07
C GLY A 163 12.56 -6.68 23.01
N PHE A 164 11.96 -6.32 21.87
CA PHE A 164 12.33 -6.95 20.60
C PHE A 164 13.04 -5.92 19.70
N ASP A 165 14.36 -5.92 19.83
CA ASP A 165 15.31 -5.28 18.94
C ASP A 165 15.29 -6.00 17.59
N THR A 166 14.49 -5.49 16.65
CA THR A 166 14.54 -5.93 15.24
C THR A 166 15.76 -5.30 14.60
N GLY A 167 16.89 -5.98 14.72
CA GLY A 167 18.08 -5.74 13.93
C GLY A 167 17.71 -5.60 12.46
N ASN A 168 17.96 -4.40 11.96
CA ASN A 168 17.87 -3.93 10.58
C ASN A 168 18.75 -4.81 9.66
N PRO A 169 18.21 -5.59 8.70
CA PRO A 169 19.02 -6.32 7.75
C PRO A 169 18.76 -5.78 6.34
N ASP A 170 19.19 -4.56 6.02
CA ASP A 170 19.14 -4.02 4.65
C ASP A 170 20.25 -2.98 4.41
N GLU A 171 21.50 -3.38 4.62
CA GLU A 171 22.65 -2.72 3.97
C GLU A 171 23.20 -3.64 2.87
N ASP A 172 22.37 -3.86 1.84
CA ASP A 172 22.85 -4.39 0.58
C ASP A 172 23.33 -3.23 -0.30
N GLU A 173 24.65 -3.10 -0.30
CA GLU A 173 25.46 -2.32 -1.21
C GLU A 173 25.06 -2.59 -2.67
N THR A 174 24.49 -1.59 -3.34
CA THR A 174 24.62 -1.49 -4.80
C THR A 174 25.37 -0.22 -5.16
N ASP A 175 26.69 -0.39 -5.14
CA ASP A 175 27.68 0.27 -5.97
C ASP A 175 27.15 0.44 -7.43
N TRP A 176 26.77 1.66 -7.79
CA TRP A 176 26.71 2.11 -9.19
C TRP A 176 27.37 3.48 -9.30
N ASN A 177 28.69 3.48 -9.11
CA ASN A 177 29.57 4.55 -9.55
C ASN A 177 29.85 4.39 -11.04
N GLU A 178 28.93 4.83 -11.89
CA GLU A 178 29.22 5.08 -13.30
C GLU A 178 29.61 6.54 -13.52
N SER A 179 30.93 6.71 -13.50
CA SER A 179 31.69 7.67 -14.30
C SER A 179 31.02 7.98 -15.64
N TRP A 180 30.46 9.19 -15.75
CA TRP A 180 30.49 9.96 -17.00
C TRP A 180 30.95 11.38 -16.70
N GLY A 181 32.24 11.59 -16.94
CA GLY A 181 32.80 12.91 -17.11
C GLY A 181 32.11 13.69 -18.23
N GLY A 182 32.05 15.00 -18.07
CA GLY A 182 31.54 15.90 -19.08
C GLY A 182 31.44 17.30 -18.51
N GLY A 183 32.57 18.02 -18.55
CA GLY A 183 32.73 19.34 -17.97
C GLY A 183 31.71 20.38 -18.43
N GLY A 184 31.49 21.36 -17.57
CA GLY A 184 30.61 22.49 -17.83
C GLY A 184 30.49 23.39 -16.62
N ASP A 185 31.63 23.80 -16.05
CA ASP A 185 31.72 24.81 -15.00
C ASP A 185 31.29 26.18 -15.52
N ASN A 186 29.99 26.37 -15.75
CA ASN A 186 29.40 27.70 -15.94
C ASN A 186 28.90 28.21 -14.59
N LYS A 187 29.86 28.52 -13.71
CA LYS A 187 29.61 29.49 -12.64
C LYS A 187 29.50 30.86 -13.30
N PRO A 188 28.37 31.58 -13.23
CA PRO A 188 28.39 32.99 -13.55
C PRO A 188 29.29 33.66 -12.50
N SER A 189 30.48 34.10 -12.91
CA SER A 189 31.28 35.01 -12.12
C SER A 189 30.50 36.30 -12.00
N THR A 190 29.81 36.49 -10.88
CA THR A 190 29.41 37.81 -10.43
C THR A 190 30.67 38.51 -9.90
N THR A 191 31.57 38.87 -10.84
CA THR A 191 32.46 40.01 -10.67
C THR A 191 31.55 41.22 -10.50
N SER A 192 31.21 41.47 -9.24
CA SER A 192 30.67 42.74 -8.82
C SER A 192 31.86 43.68 -8.89
N ASP A 193 31.90 44.47 -9.97
CA ASP A 193 32.59 45.75 -10.02
C ASP A 193 32.22 46.53 -8.76
N TRP A 194 33.03 46.41 -7.72
CA TRP A 194 33.10 47.42 -6.67
C TRP A 194 33.90 48.57 -7.25
N GLU A 195 33.20 49.36 -8.07
CA GLU A 195 33.64 50.67 -8.48
C GLU A 195 34.12 51.44 -7.24
N TYR A 196 35.42 51.66 -7.29
CA TYR A 196 36.20 52.53 -6.45
C TYR A 196 35.71 53.97 -6.62
N ARG A 197 34.58 54.33 -5.99
CA ARG A 197 34.15 55.73 -5.82
C ARG A 197 34.27 56.13 -4.36
N GLY A 198 35.39 56.78 -4.07
CA GLY A 198 35.52 57.88 -3.12
C GLY A 198 35.03 57.62 -1.70
N LYS A 199 35.93 57.10 -0.85
CA LYS A 199 35.82 57.30 0.60
C LYS A 199 36.15 58.78 0.91
N PRO A 200 35.20 59.63 1.38
CA PRO A 200 35.61 60.77 2.18
C PRO A 200 36.14 60.24 3.51
N HIS A 201 37.41 60.51 3.77
CA HIS A 201 38.04 60.25 5.06
C HIS A 201 37.43 61.21 6.10
N ILE A 202 36.35 60.78 6.75
CA ILE A 202 35.82 61.48 7.93
C ILE A 202 36.55 60.87 9.13
N GLY A 203 37.43 61.67 9.72
CA GLY A 203 38.21 61.29 10.90
C GLY A 203 37.30 60.95 12.10
N PRO A 204 37.84 60.27 13.12
CA PRO A 204 37.11 60.06 14.36
C PRO A 204 36.70 61.43 14.93
N PRO A 205 35.41 61.67 15.23
CA PRO A 205 35.02 62.91 15.90
C PRO A 205 35.77 62.98 17.22
N GLY A 206 36.34 64.15 17.47
CA GLY A 206 37.13 64.45 18.65
C GLY A 206 36.40 64.08 19.93
N ILE A 207 37.21 63.66 20.90
CA ILE A 207 36.91 63.63 22.33
C ILE A 207 36.55 65.07 22.70
N GLY A 208 35.26 65.39 22.59
CA GLY A 208 34.65 66.60 23.12
C GLY A 208 34.20 66.32 24.54
N ASP A 209 34.50 67.28 25.41
CA ASP A 209 34.35 67.25 26.86
C ASP A 209 33.04 66.62 27.39
N PRO A 210 33.10 65.83 28.48
CA PRO A 210 31.93 65.29 29.17
C PRO A 210 31.25 66.28 30.13
N ASP A 211 31.70 67.53 30.18
CA ASP A 211 31.18 68.52 31.11
C ASP A 211 30.27 69.50 30.39
N ASP A 212 29.09 69.69 30.98
CA ASP A 212 28.11 70.72 30.67
C ASP A 212 27.15 70.38 29.52
N HIS A 213 25.92 69.99 29.88
CA HIS A 213 24.69 70.72 29.54
C HIS A 213 23.55 70.16 30.42
N GLY A 214 23.03 71.03 31.29
CA GLY A 214 21.97 70.72 32.23
C GLY A 214 20.78 70.02 31.57
N LEU A 215 20.34 68.94 32.21
CA LEU A 215 19.12 68.20 31.90
C LEU A 215 17.93 69.18 31.85
N PRO A 216 17.34 69.48 30.67
CA PRO A 216 16.00 70.03 30.67
C PRO A 216 15.10 68.94 31.24
N GLY A 217 14.37 69.26 32.31
CA GLY A 217 13.36 68.39 32.91
C GLY A 217 12.32 68.01 31.88
N GLY A 218 12.60 66.94 31.15
CA GLY A 218 11.76 66.38 30.10
C GLY A 218 10.57 65.69 30.75
N ASP A 219 9.49 66.44 30.82
CA ASP A 219 8.11 65.98 30.82
C ASP A 219 8.00 64.59 30.15
N GLY A 220 7.56 63.60 30.94
CA GLY A 220 7.58 62.15 30.66
C GLY A 220 6.76 61.64 29.47
N LYS A 221 6.61 62.45 28.43
CA LYS A 221 5.92 62.12 27.17
C LYS A 221 6.82 61.35 26.19
N ARG A 222 8.16 61.49 26.24
CA ARG A 222 9.08 60.80 25.30
C ARG A 222 9.21 59.29 25.47
N SER A 223 8.81 58.70 26.61
CA SER A 223 8.94 57.25 26.84
C SER A 223 7.94 56.40 26.02
N LYS A 224 6.79 56.99 25.65
CA LYS A 224 5.75 56.30 24.87
C LYS A 224 6.13 56.11 23.40
N ASP A 225 6.90 57.04 22.84
CA ASP A 225 7.30 56.99 21.41
C ASP A 225 8.28 55.85 21.12
N TYR A 226 9.18 55.55 22.07
CA TYR A 226 10.13 54.42 21.95
C TYR A 226 9.44 53.05 21.98
N HIS A 227 8.42 52.88 22.82
CA HIS A 227 7.66 51.62 22.88
C HIS A 227 6.90 51.35 21.58
N ASN A 228 6.29 52.39 20.99
CA ASN A 228 5.59 52.27 19.71
C ASN A 228 6.55 51.92 18.57
N MET A 229 7.73 52.55 18.52
CA MET A 229 8.74 52.25 17.51
C MET A 229 9.25 50.80 17.59
N MET A 230 9.50 50.29 18.80
CA MET A 230 9.92 48.90 19.01
C MET A 230 8.82 47.90 18.64
N ALA A 231 7.55 48.20 18.95
CA ALA A 231 6.43 47.35 18.57
C ALA A 231 6.24 47.30 17.03
N GLU A 232 6.38 48.43 16.35
CA GLU A 232 6.31 48.51 14.89
C GLU A 232 7.49 47.76 14.23
N GLN A 233 8.69 47.84 14.81
CA GLN A 233 9.84 47.07 14.34
C GLN A 233 9.61 45.56 14.48
N GLN A 234 9.08 45.09 15.61
CA GLN A 234 8.71 43.69 15.79
C GLN A 234 7.62 43.21 14.83
N GLN A 235 6.66 44.07 14.48
CA GLN A 235 5.65 43.76 13.46
C GLN A 235 6.28 43.62 12.08
N ARG A 236 7.18 44.54 11.69
CA ARG A 236 7.93 44.44 10.43
C ARG A 236 8.77 43.17 10.35
N ASP A 237 9.41 42.77 11.46
CA ASP A 237 10.21 41.54 11.51
C ASP A 237 9.36 40.28 11.34
N ARG A 238 8.20 40.21 12.02
CA ARG A 238 7.23 39.12 11.82
C ARG A 238 6.74 39.04 10.38
N GLN A 239 6.37 40.17 9.80
CA GLN A 239 5.90 40.20 8.41
C GLN A 239 6.98 39.74 7.43
N ARG A 240 8.25 40.13 7.65
CA ARG A 240 9.37 39.62 6.83
C ARG A 240 9.57 38.11 6.99
N GLN A 241 9.37 37.56 8.19
CA GLN A 241 9.47 36.11 8.41
C GLN A 241 8.32 35.37 7.72
N GLU A 242 7.09 35.89 7.83
CA GLU A 242 5.92 35.32 7.14
C GLU A 242 6.09 35.35 5.62
N ASP A 243 6.54 36.47 5.05
CA ASP A 243 6.83 36.60 3.62
C ASP A 243 7.92 35.62 3.16
N GLN A 244 8.95 35.40 3.98
CA GLN A 244 10.01 34.43 3.70
C GLN A 244 9.50 32.98 3.73
N GLN A 245 8.69 32.63 4.74
CA GLN A 245 8.08 31.32 4.84
C GLN A 245 7.15 31.06 3.65
N GLN A 246 6.30 32.02 3.30
CA GLN A 246 5.41 31.92 2.16
C GLN A 246 6.17 31.79 0.83
N ALA A 247 7.29 32.50 0.68
CA ALA A 247 8.15 32.37 -0.49
C ALA A 247 8.80 30.98 -0.57
N GLU A 248 9.23 30.41 0.56
CA GLU A 248 9.79 29.05 0.60
C GLU A 248 8.73 27.98 0.27
N GLU A 249 7.54 28.09 0.85
CA GLU A 249 6.42 27.18 0.56
C GLU A 249 6.06 27.20 -0.93
N ARG A 250 5.99 28.38 -1.54
CA ARG A 250 5.77 28.50 -3.00
C ARG A 250 6.87 27.83 -3.81
N ARG A 251 8.13 27.90 -3.37
CA ARG A 251 9.25 27.21 -4.04
C ARG A 251 9.14 25.68 -3.89
N ARG A 252 8.75 25.19 -2.71
CA ARG A 252 8.50 23.75 -2.49
C ARG A 252 7.38 23.24 -3.38
N HIS A 253 6.24 23.95 -3.40
CA HIS A 253 5.10 23.60 -4.26
C HIS A 253 5.49 23.57 -5.74
N ALA A 254 6.22 24.59 -6.22
CA ALA A 254 6.69 24.63 -7.61
C ALA A 254 7.65 23.46 -7.95
N GLN A 255 8.50 23.03 -7.01
CA GLN A 255 9.35 21.86 -7.21
C GLN A 255 8.55 20.55 -7.24
N GLU A 256 7.54 20.41 -6.40
CA GLU A 256 6.65 19.25 -6.39
C GLU A 256 5.83 19.17 -7.68
N GLU A 257 5.29 20.28 -8.16
CA GLU A 257 4.60 20.35 -9.45
C GLU A 257 5.51 19.91 -10.61
N GLN A 258 6.77 20.36 -10.63
CA GLN A 258 7.74 19.91 -11.63
C GLN A 258 8.04 18.41 -11.53
N LYS A 259 8.13 17.85 -10.31
CA LYS A 259 8.30 16.40 -10.11
C LYS A 259 7.09 15.62 -10.62
N ILE A 260 5.88 16.10 -10.36
CA ILE A 260 4.63 15.50 -10.83
C ILE A 260 4.57 15.54 -12.36
N GLU A 261 4.90 16.67 -12.99
CA GLU A 261 4.86 16.79 -14.45
C GLU A 261 5.90 15.88 -15.13
N LYS A 262 7.11 15.75 -14.56
CA LYS A 262 8.11 14.79 -15.04
C LYS A 262 7.62 13.34 -14.93
N LYS A 263 7.02 12.96 -13.79
CA LYS A 263 6.44 11.63 -13.60
C LYS A 263 5.31 11.37 -14.61
N LYS A 264 4.44 12.35 -14.85
CA LYS A 264 3.35 12.30 -15.83
C LYS A 264 3.89 12.11 -17.26
N GLY A 265 4.95 12.82 -17.62
CA GLY A 265 5.65 12.62 -18.90
C GLY A 265 6.19 11.19 -19.06
N GLY A 266 6.83 10.66 -18.02
CA GLY A 266 7.30 9.27 -18.00
C GLY A 266 6.17 8.24 -18.16
N LEU A 267 5.04 8.45 -17.49
CA LEU A 267 3.86 7.58 -17.62
C LEU A 267 3.26 7.63 -19.03
N LYS A 268 3.16 8.80 -19.65
CA LYS A 268 2.70 8.94 -21.05
C LYS A 268 3.58 8.15 -22.02
N ASN A 269 4.90 8.21 -21.86
CA ASN A 269 5.84 7.46 -22.70
C ASN A 269 5.69 5.94 -22.51
N LYS A 270 5.55 5.47 -21.27
CA LYS A 270 5.27 4.05 -20.98
C LYS A 270 3.94 3.59 -21.59
N LEU A 271 2.90 4.41 -21.50
CA LEU A 271 1.60 4.12 -22.10
C LEU A 271 1.69 4.00 -23.63
N ALA A 272 2.39 4.93 -24.29
CA ALA A 272 2.60 4.88 -25.74
C ALA A 272 3.37 3.62 -26.17
N ALA A 273 4.42 3.24 -25.41
CA ALA A 273 5.16 2.00 -25.66
C ALA A 273 4.28 0.75 -25.50
N ALA A 274 3.47 0.69 -24.45
CA ALA A 274 2.53 -0.41 -24.23
C ALA A 274 1.50 -0.52 -25.35
N GLN A 275 0.96 0.60 -25.85
CA GLN A 275 0.04 0.62 -26.99
C GLN A 275 0.69 0.12 -28.29
N ASN A 276 1.94 0.49 -28.55
CA ASN A 276 2.68 -0.01 -29.72
C ASN A 276 2.93 -1.51 -29.63
N ASN A 277 3.30 -2.02 -28.44
CA ASN A 277 3.46 -3.45 -28.21
C ASN A 277 2.14 -4.21 -28.39
N ALA A 278 1.02 -3.65 -27.91
CA ALA A 278 -0.31 -4.24 -28.10
C ALA A 278 -0.68 -4.33 -29.59
N ARG A 279 -0.41 -3.27 -30.38
CA ARG A 279 -0.62 -3.28 -31.84
C ARG A 279 0.23 -4.34 -32.54
N ALA A 280 1.51 -4.47 -32.15
CA ALA A 280 2.39 -5.50 -32.70
C ALA A 280 1.89 -6.92 -32.41
N LEU A 281 1.38 -7.17 -31.20
CA LEU A 281 0.78 -8.45 -30.84
C LEU A 281 -0.49 -8.73 -31.65
N GLN A 282 -1.34 -7.72 -31.87
CA GLN A 282 -2.53 -7.85 -32.71
C GLN A 282 -2.18 -8.23 -34.15
N SER A 283 -1.18 -7.58 -34.75
CA SER A 283 -0.69 -7.95 -36.09
C SER A 283 -0.17 -9.40 -36.15
N LYS A 284 0.50 -9.86 -35.08
CA LYS A 284 0.99 -11.24 -35.00
C LYS A 284 -0.13 -12.26 -34.86
N ILE A 285 -1.19 -11.94 -34.11
CA ILE A 285 -2.39 -12.79 -34.00
C ILE A 285 -3.06 -12.92 -35.37
N GLU A 286 -3.21 -11.81 -36.09
CA GLU A 286 -3.79 -11.81 -37.43
C GLU A 286 -2.97 -12.66 -38.42
N GLU A 287 -1.64 -12.55 -38.38
CA GLU A 287 -0.75 -13.39 -39.19
C GLU A 287 -0.91 -14.90 -38.86
N LEU A 288 -1.05 -15.24 -37.58
CA LEU A 288 -1.27 -16.62 -37.14
C LEU A 288 -2.63 -17.15 -37.61
N ASN A 289 -3.69 -16.35 -37.53
CA ASN A 289 -5.01 -16.72 -38.03
C ASN A 289 -4.98 -17.02 -39.53
N GLN A 290 -4.30 -16.16 -40.32
CA GLN A 290 -4.12 -16.41 -41.76
C GLN A 290 -3.34 -17.70 -42.05
N LYS A 291 -2.36 -18.05 -41.21
CA LYS A 291 -1.64 -19.33 -41.31
C LYS A 291 -2.54 -20.53 -41.00
N ILE A 292 -3.38 -20.42 -39.98
CA ILE A 292 -4.36 -21.46 -39.60
C ILE A 292 -5.34 -21.70 -40.75
N ASP A 293 -5.88 -20.64 -41.35
CA ASP A 293 -6.82 -20.75 -42.48
C ASP A 293 -6.19 -21.42 -43.70
N LYS A 294 -4.92 -21.08 -44.01
CA LYS A 294 -4.16 -21.75 -45.07
C LYS A 294 -3.98 -23.24 -44.77
N GLN A 295 -3.67 -23.62 -43.53
CA GLN A 295 -3.54 -25.03 -43.14
C GLN A 295 -4.88 -25.77 -43.19
N ALA A 296 -5.98 -25.13 -42.81
CA ALA A 296 -7.32 -25.71 -42.92
C ALA A 296 -7.69 -25.99 -44.39
N GLY A 297 -7.31 -25.10 -45.32
CA GLY A 297 -7.45 -25.33 -46.75
C GLY A 297 -6.68 -26.57 -47.24
N VAL A 298 -5.44 -26.75 -46.79
CA VAL A 298 -4.62 -27.94 -47.11
C VAL A 298 -5.25 -29.23 -46.57
N ALA A 299 -5.80 -29.20 -45.35
CA ALA A 299 -6.50 -30.34 -44.77
C ALA A 299 -7.73 -30.75 -45.62
N ARG A 300 -8.53 -29.78 -46.06
CA ARG A 300 -9.68 -30.04 -46.96
C ARG A 300 -9.24 -30.67 -48.28
N LEU A 301 -8.18 -30.15 -48.91
CA LEU A 301 -7.62 -30.73 -50.14
C LEU A 301 -7.15 -32.18 -49.97
N ARG A 302 -6.46 -32.50 -48.86
CA ARG A 302 -6.06 -33.89 -48.55
C ARG A 302 -7.25 -34.83 -48.45
N THR A 303 -8.30 -34.43 -47.73
CA THR A 303 -9.51 -35.26 -47.59
C THR A 303 -10.26 -35.45 -48.91
N HIS A 304 -10.29 -34.44 -49.78
CA HIS A 304 -10.90 -34.54 -51.10
C HIS A 304 -10.12 -35.52 -51.99
N ASN A 305 -8.79 -35.40 -52.03
CA ASN A 305 -7.94 -36.32 -52.80
C ASN A 305 -8.08 -37.78 -52.33
N GLN A 306 -8.13 -38.03 -51.02
CA GLN A 306 -8.38 -39.36 -50.47
C GLN A 306 -9.71 -39.94 -50.95
N LYS A 307 -10.79 -39.14 -50.92
CA LYS A 307 -12.12 -39.58 -51.42
C LYS A 307 -12.08 -39.93 -52.91
N MET A 308 -11.40 -39.11 -53.72
CA MET A 308 -11.25 -39.37 -55.15
C MET A 308 -10.44 -40.66 -55.43
N THR A 309 -9.38 -40.92 -54.67
CA THR A 309 -8.61 -42.16 -54.79
C THR A 309 -9.45 -43.38 -54.43
N VAL A 310 -10.21 -43.34 -53.33
CA VAL A 310 -11.10 -44.44 -52.93
C VAL A 310 -12.17 -44.69 -54.00
N ALA A 311 -12.80 -43.63 -54.53
CA ALA A 311 -13.78 -43.76 -55.61
C ALA A 311 -13.17 -44.37 -56.88
N ALA A 312 -11.95 -43.96 -57.25
CA ALA A 312 -11.23 -44.53 -58.39
C ALA A 312 -10.92 -46.02 -58.20
N MET A 313 -10.50 -46.43 -57.00
CA MET A 313 -10.27 -47.85 -56.68
C MET A 313 -11.57 -48.67 -56.76
N GLN A 314 -12.68 -48.14 -56.24
CA GLN A 314 -13.99 -48.79 -56.33
C GLN A 314 -14.43 -49.00 -57.79
N ILE A 315 -14.28 -47.97 -58.63
CA ILE A 315 -14.58 -48.07 -60.07
C ILE A 315 -13.68 -49.11 -60.75
N ALA A 316 -12.39 -49.15 -60.42
CA ALA A 316 -11.46 -50.13 -60.97
C ALA A 316 -11.85 -51.57 -60.58
N LEU A 317 -12.20 -51.79 -59.31
CA LEU A 317 -12.70 -53.06 -58.81
C LEU A 317 -13.99 -53.50 -59.53
N MET A 318 -14.95 -52.59 -59.70
CA MET A 318 -16.18 -52.88 -60.44
C MET A 318 -15.90 -53.26 -61.90
N LYS A 319 -14.95 -52.60 -62.57
CA LYS A 319 -14.55 -52.95 -63.94
C LYS A 319 -13.91 -54.33 -64.03
N VAL A 320 -13.01 -54.67 -63.10
CA VAL A 320 -12.37 -56.00 -63.07
C VAL A 320 -13.40 -57.10 -62.83
N TRP A 321 -14.39 -56.84 -61.95
CA TRP A 321 -15.48 -57.78 -61.70
C TRP A 321 -16.34 -57.99 -62.95
N ALA A 322 -16.71 -56.90 -63.64
CA ALA A 322 -17.50 -56.95 -64.88
C ALA A 322 -16.80 -57.64 -66.06
N GLN A 323 -15.46 -57.68 -66.09
CA GLN A 323 -14.71 -58.41 -67.12
C GLN A 323 -14.65 -59.92 -66.88
N ARG A 324 -14.93 -60.36 -65.65
CA ARG A 324 -14.80 -61.76 -65.24
C ARG A 324 -16.14 -62.51 -65.27
N SER A 325 -17.24 -61.79 -65.29
CA SER A 325 -18.61 -62.27 -65.53
C SER A 325 -18.90 -62.37 -67.02
#